data_AF-G7EMB1-F1
#
_entry.id   AF-G7EMB1-F1
#
_cell.length_a   1.000
_cell.length_b   1.000
_cell.length_c   1.000
_cell.angle_alpha   90.00
_cell.angle_beta   90.00
_cell.angle_gamma   90.00
#
_symmetry.space_group_name_H-M   'P 1'
#
loop_
_entity.id
_entity.type
_entity.pdbx_description
1 polymer ?
#
loop_
_entity_poly.entity_id
_entity_poly.type
_entity_poly.pdbx_seq_one_letter_code
_entity_poly.pdbx_strand_id
1 'polypeptide(L)' 'MLAQLAVQFDATITLFQDDKEAAGDSVLALMLLESSQGKEVKVVCRGPDSEQALHAVGELIAQRFNEQE' A
#
# COMPACT_ATOMS: atom_id res chain seq x y z
N MET A 1 -8.99 1.15 -5.24
CA MET A 1 -8.05 2.25 -4.97
C MET A 1 -6.62 1.77 -4.77
N LEU A 2 -6.24 1.04 -3.70
CA LEU A 2 -4.89 0.44 -3.61
C LEU A 2 -4.71 -0.75 -4.57
N ALA A 3 -5.57 -1.76 -4.49
CA ALA A 3 -5.48 -2.94 -5.36
C ALA A 3 -5.45 -2.59 -6.86
N GLN A 4 -6.28 -1.62 -7.24
CA GLN A 4 -6.35 -1.12 -8.62
C GLN A 4 -5.12 -0.30 -9.02
N LEU A 5 -4.47 0.36 -8.07
CA LEU A 5 -3.19 1.04 -8.30
C LEU A 5 -2.05 0.02 -8.43
N ALA A 6 -2.04 -1.01 -7.58
CA ALA A 6 -1.04 -2.07 -7.58
C ALA A 6 -0.98 -2.83 -8.91
N VAL A 7 -2.12 -3.15 -9.51
CA VAL A 7 -2.19 -3.87 -10.79
C VAL A 7 -1.79 -3.03 -12.01
N GLN A 8 -1.56 -1.71 -11.85
CA GLN A 8 -1.09 -0.85 -12.95
C GLN A 8 0.43 -0.88 -13.12
N PHE A 9 1.16 -1.46 -12.17
CA PHE A 9 2.61 -1.53 -12.19
C PHE A 9 3.06 -2.97 -12.44
N ASP A 10 4.14 -3.14 -13.20
CA ASP A 10 4.88 -4.40 -13.24
C ASP A 10 5.77 -4.50 -11.98
N ALA A 11 5.11 -4.61 -10.83
CA ALA A 11 5.75 -4.75 -9.54
C ALA A 11 4.86 -5.52 -8.56
N THR A 12 5.47 -6.44 -7.82
CA THR A 12 4.83 -7.05 -6.65
C THR A 12 4.89 -6.07 -5.49
N ILE A 13 3.74 -5.72 -4.93
CA ILE A 13 3.61 -4.82 -3.78
C ILE A 13 3.17 -5.64 -2.58
N THR A 14 3.87 -5.51 -1.46
CA THR A 14 3.55 -6.19 -0.21
C THR A 14 3.54 -5.18 0.93
N LEU A 15 2.48 -5.21 1.72
CA LEU A 15 2.30 -4.37 2.89
C LEU A 15 2.50 -5.21 4.14
N PHE A 16 3.22 -4.65 5.10
CA PHE A 16 3.49 -5.26 6.38
C PHE A 16 3.02 -4.32 7.49
N GLN A 17 2.28 -4.86 8.44
CA GLN A 17 1.89 -4.19 9.67
C GLN A 17 2.13 -5.15 10.83
N ASP A 18 3.05 -4.78 11.73
CA ASP A 18 3.48 -5.65 12.83
C ASP A 18 3.88 -7.05 12.27
N ASP A 19 3.19 -8.12 12.68
CA ASP A 19 3.40 -9.50 12.21
C ASP A 19 2.50 -9.91 11.03
N LYS A 20 1.69 -8.98 10.50
CA LYS A 20 0.76 -9.25 9.40
C LYS A 20 1.33 -8.79 8.08
N GLU A 21 1.10 -9.57 7.03
CA GLU A 21 1.44 -9.22 5.66
C GLU A 21 0.22 -9.33 4.74
N ALA A 22 0.15 -8.48 3.72
CA ALA A 22 -0.87 -8.50 2.69
C ALA A 22 -0.31 -8.10 1.33
N ALA A 23 -0.76 -8.77 0.27
CA ALA A 23 -0.44 -8.40 -1.10
C ALA A 23 -1.24 -7.13 -1.50
N GLY A 24 -0.56 -6.17 -2.12
CA GLY A 24 -1.12 -4.85 -2.43
C GLY A 24 -2.24 -4.87 -3.47
N ASP A 25 -2.35 -5.94 -4.26
CA ASP A 25 -3.42 -6.22 -5.22
C ASP A 25 -4.66 -6.89 -4.59
N SER A 26 -4.59 -7.25 -3.30
CA SER A 26 -5.67 -7.91 -2.59
C SER A 26 -6.54 -6.91 -1.82
N VAL A 27 -7.82 -7.24 -1.70
CA VAL A 27 -8.76 -6.54 -0.81
C VAL A 27 -8.29 -6.58 0.65
N LEU A 28 -7.53 -7.61 1.03
CA LEU A 28 -6.96 -7.74 2.37
C LEU A 28 -5.98 -6.61 2.70
N ALA A 29 -5.23 -6.09 1.73
CA ALA A 29 -4.33 -4.96 1.96
C ALA A 29 -5.08 -3.68 2.31
N LEU A 30 -6.28 -3.48 1.76
CA LEU A 30 -7.13 -2.35 2.14
C LEU A 30 -7.60 -2.49 3.59
N MET A 31 -8.08 -3.68 3.99
CA MET A 31 -8.50 -3.92 5.37
C MET A 31 -7.34 -3.76 6.37
N LEU A 32 -6.12 -4.17 5.98
CA LEU A 32 -4.92 -3.97 6.78
C LEU A 32 -4.65 -2.47 6.98
N LEU A 33 -4.69 -1.67 5.92
CA LEU A 33 -4.47 -0.22 5.97
C LEU A 33 -5.52 0.50 6.81
N GLU A 34 -6.80 0.14 6.70
CA GLU A 34 -7.87 0.73 7.53
C GLU A 34 -7.65 0.45 9.02
N SER A 35 -7.21 -0.77 9.36
CA SER A 35 -6.80 -1.13 10.73
C SER A 35 -5.48 -0.48 11.17
N SER A 36 -4.78 0.23 10.27
CA SER A 36 -3.47 0.84 10.50
C SER A 36 -3.51 2.32 10.85
N GLN A 37 -4.70 2.91 11.04
CA GLN A 37 -4.79 4.31 11.42
C GLN A 37 -4.05 4.57 12.75
N GLY A 38 -3.03 5.43 12.70
CA GLY A 38 -2.14 5.71 13.84
C GLY A 38 -1.00 4.70 14.06
N LYS A 39 -0.77 3.78 13.12
CA LYS A 39 0.32 2.79 13.16
C LYS A 39 1.25 2.92 11.96
N GLU A 40 2.46 2.41 12.10
CA GLU A 40 3.43 2.34 11.00
C GLU A 40 3.11 1.15 10.09
N VAL A 41 3.21 1.37 8.77
CA VAL A 41 3.04 0.34 7.75
C VAL A 41 4.28 0.34 6.89
N LYS A 42 4.89 -0.84 6.71
CA LYS A 42 6.03 -1.02 5.82
C LYS A 42 5.54 -1.50 4.46
N VAL A 43 5.91 -0.78 3.41
CA VAL A 43 5.60 -1.15 2.02
C VAL A 43 6.87 -1.64 1.34
N VAL A 44 6.79 -2.79 0.69
CA VAL A 44 7.88 -3.39 -0.08
C VAL A 44 7.40 -3.60 -1.50
N CYS A 45 8.07 -2.97 -2.46
CA CYS A 45 7.81 -3.14 -3.89
C CYS A 45 8.97 -3.88 -4.55
N ARG A 46 8.69 -4.82 -5.45
CA ARG A 46 9.70 -5.60 -6.18
C ARG A 46 9.29 -5.75 -7.64
N GLY A 47 10.17 -5.37 -8.56
CA GLY A 47 9.94 -5.48 -10.00
C GLY A 47 10.45 -4.26 -10.76
N PRO A 48 10.33 -4.24 -12.09
CA PRO A 48 10.72 -3.12 -12.94
C PRO A 48 10.15 -1.77 -12.49
N ASP A 49 8.89 -1.75 -12.03
CA ASP A 49 8.20 -0.52 -11.64
C ASP A 49 8.22 -0.28 -10.12
N SER A 50 9.14 -0.92 -9.37
CA SER A 50 9.10 -0.91 -7.90
C SER A 50 9.16 0.49 -7.29
N GLU A 51 10.00 1.38 -7.83
CA GLU A 51 10.10 2.76 -7.32
C GLU A 51 8.83 3.57 -7.60
N GLN A 52 8.28 3.44 -8.80
CA GLN A 52 7.07 4.15 -9.21
C GLN A 52 5.87 3.67 -8.39
N ALA A 53 5.74 2.35 -8.23
CA ALA A 53 4.72 1.72 -7.41
C ALA A 53 4.83 2.14 -5.95
N LEU A 54 6.05 2.17 -5.38
CA LEU A 54 6.26 2.60 -4.00
C LEU A 54 5.84 4.07 -3.80
N HIS A 55 6.24 4.95 -4.71
CA HIS A 55 5.88 6.37 -4.65
C HIS A 55 4.36 6.58 -4.75
N ALA A 56 3.71 5.93 -5.71
CA ALA A 56 2.26 6.05 -5.89
C ALA A 56 1.47 5.47 -4.70
N VAL A 57 1.91 4.34 -4.13
CA VAL A 57 1.30 3.77 -2.93
C VAL A 57 1.50 4.68 -1.72
N GLY A 58 2.70 5.26 -1.56
CA GLY A 58 3.00 6.23 -0.50
C GLY A 58 2.10 7.46 -0.58
N GLU A 59 1.94 8.03 -1.77
CA GLU A 59 1.02 9.16 -2.03
C GLU A 59 -0.43 8.79 -1.71
N LEU A 60 -0.90 7.62 -2.14
CA LEU A 60 -2.26 7.18 -1.87
C LEU A 60 -2.52 7.01 -0.37
N ILE A 61 -1.56 6.43 0.35
CA ILE A 61 -1.60 6.28 1.81
C ILE A 61 -1.61 7.66 2.46
N ALA A 62 -0.70 8.56 2.08
CA ALA A 62 -0.63 9.92 2.61
C ALA A 62 -1.95 10.68 2.38
N GLN A 63 -2.53 10.62 1.18
CA GLN A 63 -3.80 11.27 0.86
C GLN A 63 -4.98 10.68 1.66
N ARG A 64 -4.99 9.37 1.93
CA ARG A 64 -6.05 8.73 2.72
C ARG A 64 -5.96 9.02 4.22
N PHE A 65 -4.76 9.23 4.76
CA PHE A 65 -4.57 9.59 6.16
C PHE A 65 -4.57 11.10 6.42
N ASN A 66 -4.37 11.87 5.37
CA ASN A 66 -4.44 13.33 5.39
C ASN A 66 -5.84 13.81 4.93
N GLU A 67 -6.91 13.07 5.30
CA GLU A 67 -8.26 13.62 5.42
C GLU A 67 -8.21 14.75 6.47
N GLN A 68 -7.67 15.90 6.04
CA GLN A 68 -8.03 17.20 6.55
C GLN A 68 -9.41 17.51 5.99
N GLU A 69 -10.44 16.85 6.53
CA GLU A 69 -11.78 17.39 6.78
C GLU A 69 -12.65 16.40 7.55
#